data_AF-A0A930B073-F1
#
_entry.id   AF-A0A930B073-F1
#
_cell.length_a   1.000
_cell.length_b   1.000
_cell.length_c   1.000
_cell.angle_alpha   90.00
_cell.angle_beta   90.00
_cell.angle_gamma   90.00
#
_symmetry.space_group_name_H-M   'P 1'
#
loop_
_entity.id
_entity.type
_entity.pdbx_description
1 polymer ?
#
loop_
_entity_poly.entity_id
_entity_poly.type
_entity_poly.pdbx_seq_one_letter_code
_entity_poly.pdbx_strand_id
1 'polypeptide(L)'
;MDLAFNKNEDYNKLARDQVRQRWEQIKLGGGEKALEKLHSQGKLSARERIDYLLDKDKPRVEIGAFAGEGMYKEYGGCPSAGVVVEIGYVRGHQVIVVANDATVKAGAWFPMTCKKNLRAQEIAMENRLPIIYLVDSAGVFLPLQDEVFPDKE
;
A
#
# COMPACT_ATOMS: atom_id res chain seq x y z
N MET A 1 -1.72 33.88 -25.46
CA MET A 1 -1.68 33.50 -24.05
C MET A 1 -3.10 33.24 -23.61
N ASP A 2 -3.44 31.99 -23.29
CA ASP A 2 -4.78 31.64 -22.84
C ASP A 2 -4.79 31.67 -21.30
N LEU A 3 -5.41 32.70 -20.74
CA LEU A 3 -5.49 32.94 -19.30
C LEU A 3 -6.27 31.83 -18.58
N ALA A 4 -7.28 31.23 -19.22
CA ALA A 4 -8.06 30.15 -18.63
C ALA A 4 -7.23 28.86 -18.60
N PHE A 5 -6.54 28.55 -19.71
CA PHE A 5 -5.60 27.44 -19.76
C PHE A 5 -4.52 27.56 -18.69
N ASN A 6 -3.85 28.71 -18.58
CA ASN A 6 -2.76 28.92 -17.61
C ASN A 6 -3.22 28.74 -16.16
N LYS A 7 -4.42 29.25 -15.80
CA LYS A 7 -4.99 29.06 -14.45
C LYS A 7 -5.28 27.59 -14.15
N ASN A 8 -5.85 26.87 -15.12
CA ASN A 8 -6.14 25.44 -14.98
C ASN A 8 -4.85 24.62 -14.86
N GLU A 9 -3.83 24.97 -15.66
CA GLU A 9 -2.53 24.32 -15.62
C GLU A 9 -1.85 24.49 -14.26
N ASP A 10 -1.83 25.71 -13.72
CA ASP A 10 -1.23 26.00 -12.42
C ASP A 10 -1.93 25.25 -11.28
N TYR A 11 -3.27 25.31 -11.26
CA TYR A 11 -4.08 24.57 -10.29
C TYR A 11 -3.79 23.05 -10.34
N ASN A 12 -3.77 22.46 -11.54
CA ASN A 12 -3.52 21.03 -11.70
C ASN A 12 -2.10 20.63 -11.28
N LYS A 13 -1.10 21.47 -11.55
CA LYS A 13 0.29 21.23 -11.10
C LYS A 13 0.38 21.25 -9.58
N LEU A 14 -0.25 22.23 -8.93
CA LEU A 14 -0.29 22.32 -7.46
C LEU A 14 -1.00 21.11 -6.84
N ALA A 15 -2.16 20.72 -7.37
CA ALA A 15 -2.89 19.55 -6.88
C ALA A 15 -2.07 18.25 -7.03
N ARG A 16 -1.40 18.06 -8.17
CA ARG A 16 -0.50 16.92 -8.39
C ARG A 16 0.64 16.91 -7.37
N ASP A 17 1.26 18.05 -7.12
CA ASP A 17 2.39 18.13 -6.20
C ASP A 17 1.97 17.87 -4.75
N GLN A 18 0.78 18.32 -4.34
CA GLN A 18 0.20 17.97 -3.03
C GLN A 18 -0.03 16.45 -2.88
N VAL A 19 -0.56 15.80 -3.92
CA VAL A 19 -0.73 14.33 -3.93
C VAL A 19 0.64 13.63 -3.85
N ARG A 20 1.65 14.13 -4.58
CA ARG A 20 3.00 13.57 -4.57
C ARG A 20 3.63 13.65 -3.17
N GLN A 21 3.52 14.79 -2.50
CA GLN A 21 4.05 14.98 -1.14
C GLN A 21 3.40 14.00 -0.15
N ARG A 22 2.08 13.83 -0.20
CA ARG A 22 1.36 12.86 0.65
C ARG A 22 1.77 11.43 0.34
N TRP A 23 1.96 11.09 -0.93
CA TRP A 23 2.44 9.78 -1.34
C TRP A 23 3.85 9.48 -0.84
N GLU A 24 4.75 10.46 -0.89
CA GLU A 24 6.11 10.35 -0.34
C GLU A 24 6.08 10.04 1.17
N GLN A 25 5.15 10.66 1.93
CA GLN A 25 4.96 10.34 3.36
C GLN A 25 4.43 8.92 3.57
N ILE A 26 3.46 8.48 2.78
CA ILE A 26 2.91 7.12 2.86
C ILE A 26 3.98 6.06 2.58
N LYS A 27 4.95 6.35 1.72
CA LYS A 27 6.04 5.43 1.40
C LYS A 27 6.94 5.09 2.58
N LEU A 28 6.98 5.96 3.58
CA LEU A 28 7.76 5.74 4.80
C LEU A 28 7.17 4.65 5.70
N GLY A 29 5.96 4.15 5.41
CA GLY A 29 5.32 3.09 6.20
C GLY A 29 5.20 3.50 7.67
N GLY A 30 5.73 2.69 8.58
CA GLY A 30 5.80 2.99 10.02
C GLY A 30 6.77 4.13 10.40
N GLY A 31 7.38 4.80 9.42
CA GLY A 31 8.35 5.88 9.59
C GLY A 31 9.80 5.40 9.44
N GLU A 32 10.72 6.36 9.28
CA GLU A 32 12.14 6.11 9.01
C GLU A 32 12.79 5.19 10.05
N LYS A 33 12.53 5.43 11.34
CA LYS A 33 13.06 4.59 12.43
C LYS A 33 12.60 3.13 12.34
N ALA A 34 11.37 2.90 11.88
CA ALA A 34 10.84 1.54 11.73
C ALA A 34 11.45 0.83 10.50
N LEU A 35 11.70 1.57 9.42
CA LEU A 35 12.43 1.09 8.24
C LEU A 35 13.89 0.74 8.59
N GLU A 36 14.60 1.64 9.26
CA GLU A 36 15.97 1.40 9.73
C GLU A 36 16.05 0.15 10.61
N LYS A 37 15.11 0.01 11.56
CA LYS A 37 15.00 -1.18 12.40
C LYS A 37 14.77 -2.44 11.57
N LEU A 38 13.86 -2.40 10.58
CA LEU A 38 13.61 -3.52 9.69
C LEU A 38 14.88 -3.90 8.90
N HIS A 39 15.58 -2.93 8.34
CA HIS A 39 16.81 -3.13 7.58
C HIS A 39 17.95 -3.68 8.42
N SER A 40 18.09 -3.23 9.67
CA SER A 40 19.09 -3.79 10.62
C SER A 40 18.87 -5.27 10.95
N GLN A 41 17.67 -5.81 10.70
CA GLN A 41 17.36 -7.24 10.82
C GLN A 41 17.64 -8.01 9.53
N GLY A 42 18.18 -7.36 8.49
CA GLY A 42 18.41 -7.95 7.17
C GLY A 42 17.14 -8.17 6.35
N LYS A 43 16.02 -7.52 6.72
CA LYS A 43 14.74 -7.65 6.03
C LYS A 43 14.52 -6.48 5.07
N LEU A 44 13.96 -6.78 3.90
CA LEU A 44 13.47 -5.78 2.94
C LEU A 44 12.07 -5.29 3.35
N SER A 45 11.79 -4.00 3.14
CA SER A 45 10.44 -3.41 3.26
C SER A 45 9.45 -4.02 2.26
N ALA A 46 8.15 -3.74 2.43
CA ALA A 46 7.13 -4.24 1.51
C ALA A 46 7.38 -3.78 0.06
N ARG A 47 7.70 -2.50 -0.15
CA ARG A 47 7.97 -1.95 -1.49
C ARG A 47 9.27 -2.49 -2.08
N GLU A 48 10.33 -2.62 -1.28
CA GLU A 48 11.59 -3.23 -1.76
C GLU A 48 11.42 -4.70 -2.16
N ARG A 49 10.58 -5.46 -1.45
CA ARG A 49 10.25 -6.85 -1.82
C ARG A 49 9.48 -6.91 -3.14
N ILE A 50 8.54 -6.00 -3.37
CA ILE A 50 7.81 -5.90 -4.64
C ILE A 50 8.75 -5.45 -5.76
N ASP A 51 9.59 -4.43 -5.54
CA ASP A 51 10.60 -3.96 -6.48
C ASP A 51 11.58 -5.06 -6.90
N TYR A 52 11.92 -5.96 -5.98
CA TYR A 52 12.78 -7.11 -6.25
C TYR A 52 12.08 -8.18 -7.09
N LEU A 53 10.78 -8.38 -6.87
CA LEU A 53 9.98 -9.41 -7.52
C LEU A 53 9.57 -9.04 -8.96
N LEU A 54 9.19 -7.78 -9.19
CA LEU A 54 8.61 -7.34 -10.46
C LEU A 54 9.65 -7.10 -11.56
N ASP A 55 9.24 -7.34 -12.81
CA ASP A 55 10.04 -7.03 -14.00
C ASP A 55 10.26 -5.51 -14.14
N LYS A 56 11.51 -5.07 -14.21
CA LYS A 56 11.89 -3.64 -14.16
C LYS A 56 11.50 -2.83 -15.40
N ASP A 57 11.38 -3.48 -16.54
CA ASP A 57 11.09 -2.90 -17.85
C ASP A 57 9.59 -2.89 -18.18
N LYS A 58 8.74 -3.22 -17.20
CA LYS A 58 7.30 -3.34 -17.38
C LYS A 58 6.52 -2.31 -16.54
N PRO A 59 5.34 -1.87 -17.02
CA PRO A 59 4.50 -0.96 -16.26
C PRO A 59 3.94 -1.66 -15.02
N ARG A 60 3.71 -0.86 -13.97
CA ARG A 60 3.10 -1.30 -12.72
C ARG A 60 2.25 -0.19 -12.12
N VAL A 61 1.30 -0.57 -11.27
CA VAL A 61 0.38 0.36 -10.60
C VAL A 61 0.14 -0.08 -9.16
N GLU A 62 0.32 0.84 -8.22
CA GLU A 62 -0.01 0.63 -6.80
C GLU A 62 -1.51 0.88 -6.58
N ILE A 63 -2.19 -0.09 -5.98
CA ILE A 63 -3.62 -0.05 -5.66
C ILE A 63 -3.80 0.42 -4.22
N GLY A 64 -4.56 1.50 -4.04
CA GLY A 64 -4.96 1.99 -2.72
C GLY A 64 -3.78 2.48 -1.87
N ALA A 65 -2.78 3.15 -2.47
CA ALA A 65 -1.64 3.71 -1.73
C ALA A 65 -2.07 4.60 -0.55
N PHE A 66 -3.13 5.39 -0.72
CA PHE A 66 -3.69 6.29 0.30
C PHE A 66 -4.68 5.61 1.26
N ALA A 67 -4.89 4.29 1.16
CA ALA A 67 -5.75 3.58 2.10
C ALA A 67 -5.25 3.78 3.54
N GLY A 68 -6.15 4.03 4.48
CA GLY A 68 -5.81 4.28 5.88
C GLY A 68 -5.17 5.65 6.16
N GLU A 69 -4.99 6.52 5.16
CA GLU A 69 -4.46 7.85 5.37
C GLU A 69 -5.40 8.68 6.27
N GLY A 70 -4.85 9.24 7.35
CA GLY A 70 -5.62 10.02 8.33
C GLY A 70 -6.54 9.19 9.23
N MET A 71 -6.61 7.87 9.07
CA MET A 71 -7.35 6.95 9.93
C MET A 71 -6.49 6.48 11.12
N TYR A 72 -7.13 5.99 12.19
CA TYR A 72 -6.49 5.32 13.32
C TYR A 72 -5.36 6.15 13.99
N LYS A 73 -5.52 7.47 14.06
CA LYS A 73 -4.49 8.40 14.57
C LYS A 73 -4.12 8.11 16.03
N GLU A 74 -5.10 7.71 16.82
CA GLU A 74 -4.97 7.25 18.21
C GLU A 74 -4.06 6.02 18.35
N TYR A 75 -3.94 5.23 17.29
CA TYR A 75 -3.01 4.10 17.21
C TYR A 75 -1.72 4.46 16.47
N GLY A 76 -1.49 5.71 16.06
CA GLY A 76 -0.30 6.12 15.31
C GLY A 76 -0.42 5.96 13.79
N GLY A 77 -1.62 5.72 13.28
CA GLY A 77 -1.92 5.64 11.85
C GLY A 77 -1.68 4.28 11.21
N CYS A 78 -2.23 4.10 10.01
CA CYS A 78 -2.11 2.89 9.21
C CYS A 78 -1.86 3.25 7.72
N PRO A 79 -0.68 3.81 7.38
CA PRO A 79 -0.39 4.23 6.01
C PRO A 79 -0.45 3.04 5.04
N SER A 80 -1.01 3.27 3.86
CA SER A 80 -1.33 2.23 2.87
C SER A 80 -2.18 1.07 3.45
N ALA A 81 -2.87 1.29 4.56
CA ALA A 81 -3.55 0.27 5.35
C ALA A 81 -2.63 -0.88 5.80
N GLY A 82 -1.34 -0.62 6.02
CA GLY A 82 -0.37 -1.63 6.47
C GLY A 82 -0.06 -2.73 5.44
N VAL A 83 -0.47 -2.53 4.18
CA VAL A 83 -0.26 -3.50 3.10
C VAL A 83 -0.06 -2.76 1.77
N VAL A 84 0.98 -3.12 1.04
CA VAL A 84 1.22 -2.61 -0.31
C VAL A 84 0.63 -3.60 -1.31
N VAL A 85 -0.16 -3.09 -2.25
CA VAL A 85 -0.76 -3.90 -3.32
C VAL A 85 -0.33 -3.30 -4.65
N GLU A 86 0.31 -4.08 -5.52
CA GLU A 86 0.71 -3.62 -6.85
C GLU A 86 0.28 -4.62 -7.92
N ILE A 87 -0.24 -4.12 -9.03
CA ILE A 87 -0.35 -4.90 -10.27
C ILE A 87 0.90 -4.62 -11.09
N GLY A 88 1.58 -5.67 -11.52
CA GLY A 88 2.82 -5.60 -12.28
C GLY A 88 3.05 -6.87 -13.08
N TYR A 89 4.30 -7.14 -13.42
CA TYR A 89 4.69 -8.31 -14.21
C TYR A 89 5.77 -9.10 -13.50
N VAL A 90 5.67 -10.43 -13.55
CA VAL A 90 6.71 -11.36 -13.11
C VAL A 90 6.98 -12.32 -14.26
N ARG A 91 8.20 -12.30 -14.81
CA ARG A 91 8.57 -13.12 -15.97
C ARG A 91 7.60 -12.94 -17.14
N GLY A 92 7.19 -11.70 -17.41
CA GLY A 92 6.28 -11.32 -18.48
C GLY A 92 4.80 -11.61 -18.22
N HIS A 93 4.44 -12.20 -17.08
CA HIS A 93 3.05 -12.51 -16.72
C HIS A 93 2.50 -11.42 -15.80
N GLN A 94 1.34 -10.86 -16.14
CA GLN A 94 0.70 -9.87 -15.29
C GLN A 94 0.20 -10.53 -14.00
N VAL A 95 0.56 -9.97 -12.86
CA VAL A 95 0.21 -10.47 -11.53
C VAL A 95 -0.24 -9.32 -10.65
N ILE A 96 -0.96 -9.65 -9.58
CA ILE A 96 -1.19 -8.74 -8.46
C ILE A 96 -0.41 -9.25 -7.24
N VAL A 97 0.38 -8.37 -6.63
CA VAL A 97 1.22 -8.68 -5.48
C VAL A 97 0.66 -7.97 -4.26
N VAL A 98 0.55 -8.69 -3.15
CA VAL A 98 0.09 -8.19 -1.86
C VAL A 98 1.20 -8.40 -0.83
N ALA A 99 1.78 -7.32 -0.31
CA ALA A 99 2.90 -7.37 0.63
C ALA A 99 2.56 -6.62 1.92
N ASN A 100 2.54 -7.33 3.05
CA ASN A 100 2.31 -6.68 4.35
C ASN A 100 3.51 -5.81 4.72
N ASP A 101 3.24 -4.62 5.26
CA ASP A 101 4.28 -3.72 5.74
C ASP A 101 4.54 -3.94 7.23
N ALA A 102 5.57 -4.72 7.54
CA ALA A 102 5.98 -5.01 8.91
C ALA A 102 6.40 -3.76 9.71
N THR A 103 6.67 -2.63 9.06
CA THR A 103 6.96 -1.38 9.77
C THR A 103 5.70 -0.75 10.36
N VAL A 104 4.52 -1.01 9.76
CA VAL A 104 3.23 -0.51 10.23
C VAL A 104 2.65 -1.52 11.23
N LYS A 105 2.88 -1.28 12.52
CA LYS A 105 2.36 -2.15 13.61
C LYS A 105 2.68 -3.63 13.43
N ALA A 106 3.92 -3.95 13.03
CA ALA A 106 4.35 -5.33 12.75
C ALA A 106 3.49 -6.02 11.66
N GLY A 107 2.89 -5.25 10.74
CA GLY A 107 2.02 -5.76 9.69
C GLY A 107 0.66 -6.22 10.19
N ALA A 108 0.21 -5.74 11.35
CA ALA A 108 -1.09 -6.09 11.91
C ALA A 108 -2.24 -5.58 11.02
N TRP A 109 -3.32 -6.36 10.96
CA TRP A 109 -4.50 -6.06 10.14
C TRP A 109 -5.45 -5.13 10.87
N PHE A 110 -5.55 -3.90 10.37
CA PHE A 110 -6.62 -2.98 10.69
C PHE A 110 -7.87 -3.33 9.85
N PRO A 111 -9.06 -2.81 10.22
CA PRO A 111 -10.26 -2.98 9.39
C PRO A 111 -10.04 -2.56 7.93
N MET A 112 -9.31 -1.47 7.71
CA MET A 112 -8.95 -1.02 6.36
C MET A 112 -7.97 -1.97 5.65
N THR A 113 -7.09 -2.67 6.38
CA THR A 113 -6.20 -3.69 5.82
C THR A 113 -7.01 -4.84 5.23
N CYS A 114 -8.05 -5.30 5.94
CA CYS A 114 -8.94 -6.36 5.47
C CYS A 114 -9.64 -5.93 4.16
N LYS A 115 -10.29 -4.76 4.17
CA LYS A 115 -10.96 -4.20 2.98
C LYS A 115 -10.02 -4.09 1.76
N LYS A 116 -8.79 -3.61 1.98
CA LYS A 116 -7.80 -3.48 0.89
C LYS A 116 -7.34 -4.83 0.35
N ASN A 117 -7.15 -5.84 1.21
CA ASN A 117 -6.80 -7.20 0.78
C ASN A 117 -7.94 -7.87 0.00
N LEU A 118 -9.18 -7.76 0.49
CA LEU A 118 -10.36 -8.28 -0.21
C LEU A 118 -10.50 -7.61 -1.58
N ARG A 119 -10.32 -6.29 -1.67
CA ARG A 119 -10.34 -5.60 -2.96
C ARG A 119 -9.26 -6.08 -3.93
N ALA A 120 -8.06 -6.41 -3.43
CA ALA A 120 -7.01 -6.99 -4.25
C ALA A 120 -7.41 -8.38 -4.79
N GLN A 121 -8.03 -9.22 -3.95
CA GLN A 121 -8.55 -10.53 -4.36
C GLN A 121 -9.68 -10.42 -5.39
N GLU A 122 -10.61 -9.48 -5.20
CA GLU A 122 -11.68 -9.19 -6.18
C GLU A 122 -11.09 -8.84 -7.54
N ILE A 123 -10.14 -7.89 -7.58
CA ILE A 123 -9.46 -7.50 -8.82
C ILE A 123 -8.78 -8.72 -9.45
N ALA A 124 -8.11 -9.55 -8.65
CA ALA A 124 -7.45 -10.77 -9.13
C ALA A 124 -8.45 -11.74 -9.77
N MET A 125 -9.58 -11.97 -9.10
CA MET A 125 -10.64 -12.89 -9.55
C MET A 125 -11.33 -12.39 -10.82
N GLU A 126 -11.74 -11.12 -10.85
CA GLU A 126 -12.43 -10.49 -11.98
C GLU A 126 -11.56 -10.50 -13.25
N ASN A 127 -10.24 -10.30 -13.08
CA ASN A 127 -9.30 -10.18 -14.20
C ASN A 127 -8.47 -11.45 -14.45
N ARG A 128 -8.72 -12.51 -13.69
CA ARG A 128 -7.98 -13.79 -13.74
C ARG A 128 -6.46 -13.61 -13.60
N LEU A 129 -6.04 -12.68 -12.73
CA LEU A 129 -4.63 -12.43 -12.44
C LEU A 129 -4.15 -13.39 -11.35
N PRO A 130 -2.98 -14.05 -11.52
CA PRO A 130 -2.32 -14.71 -10.41
C PRO A 130 -2.04 -13.70 -9.29
N ILE A 131 -2.35 -14.09 -8.05
CA ILE A 131 -2.11 -13.30 -6.85
C ILE A 131 -0.93 -13.87 -6.07
N ILE A 132 0.02 -13.01 -5.71
CA ILE A 132 1.22 -13.38 -4.95
C ILE A 132 1.20 -12.66 -3.61
N TYR A 133 1.20 -13.42 -2.51
CA TYR A 133 1.27 -12.88 -1.15
C TYR A 133 2.70 -12.93 -0.62
N LEU A 134 3.24 -11.75 -0.26
CA LEU A 134 4.49 -11.60 0.46
C LEU A 134 4.16 -11.36 1.95
N VAL A 135 3.75 -12.45 2.61
CA VAL A 135 3.21 -12.40 3.98
C VAL A 135 4.29 -12.06 4.99
N ASP A 136 4.05 -11.00 5.76
CA ASP A 136 4.88 -10.56 6.89
C ASP A 136 4.00 -9.78 7.87
N SER A 137 3.12 -10.51 8.55
CA SER A 137 2.02 -9.94 9.36
C SER A 137 1.97 -10.57 10.75
N ALA A 138 1.74 -9.74 11.76
CA ALA A 138 1.49 -10.15 13.13
C ALA A 138 0.05 -10.65 13.41
N GLY A 139 -0.82 -10.70 12.39
CA GLY A 139 -2.22 -11.09 12.52
C GLY A 139 -3.17 -9.90 12.70
N VAL A 140 -4.33 -10.13 13.34
CA VAL A 140 -5.36 -9.09 13.56
C VAL A 140 -4.87 -8.03 14.55
N PHE A 141 -5.19 -6.76 14.29
CA PHE A 141 -4.98 -5.71 15.26
C PHE A 141 -5.98 -5.84 16.42
N LEU A 142 -5.54 -6.46 17.51
CA LEU A 142 -6.38 -6.86 18.64
C LEU A 142 -7.32 -5.78 19.19
N PRO A 143 -6.93 -4.49 19.29
CA PRO A 143 -7.84 -3.45 19.76
C PRO A 143 -9.09 -3.24 18.90
N LEU A 144 -9.07 -3.66 17.63
CA LEU A 144 -10.18 -3.53 16.67
C LEU A 144 -10.58 -4.89 16.10
N GLN A 145 -10.40 -5.97 16.87
CA GLN A 145 -10.60 -7.34 16.38
C GLN A 145 -12.05 -7.63 15.94
N ASP A 146 -13.02 -6.99 16.58
CA ASP A 146 -14.45 -7.10 16.28
C ASP A 146 -14.83 -6.50 14.93
N GLU A 147 -14.00 -5.61 14.39
CA GLU A 147 -14.17 -5.03 13.05
C GLU A 147 -13.38 -5.79 11.96
N VAL A 148 -12.66 -6.85 12.33
CA VAL A 148 -11.77 -7.59 11.42
C VAL A 148 -12.10 -9.07 11.33
N PHE A 149 -12.44 -9.71 12.46
CA PHE A 149 -12.57 -11.17 12.57
C PHE A 149 -13.99 -11.73 12.39
N PRO A 150 -15.04 -11.17 13.02
CA PRO A 150 -16.32 -11.88 13.14
C PRO A 150 -17.20 -11.84 11.89
N ASP A 151 -17.00 -10.85 11.01
CA ASP A 151 -17.84 -10.67 9.83
C ASP A 151 -17.40 -11.56 8.67
N LYS A 152 -18.39 -12.11 7.96
CA LYS A 152 -18.22 -12.97 6.77
C LYS A 152 -18.51 -12.19 5.47
N GLU A 153 -19.21 -11.06 5.57
CA GLU A 153 -19.71 -10.25 4.46
C GLU A 153 -19.45 -8.76 4.72
#